data_AF-A0A5C3KUL6-F1
#
_entry.id   AF-A0A5C3KUL6-F1
#
_cell.length_a   1.000
_cell.length_b   1.000
_cell.length_c   1.000
_cell.angle_alpha   90.00
_cell.angle_beta   90.00
_cell.angle_gamma   90.00
#
_symmetry.space_group_name_H-M   'P 1'
#
loop_
_entity.id
_entity.type
_entity.pdbx_description
1 polymer ?
#
loop_
_entity_poly.entity_id
_entity_poly.type
_entity_poly.pdbx_seq_one_letter_code
_entity_poly.pdbx_strand_id
1 'polypeptide(L)'
;FEESTLEIIEPTLGSDEKLHVPVFQDECCFRLYDLQSVILTKDGEMPLRKKGNGRSTHVSDVIVERTGHFKLSPEQIEAQQIIYPGKNADGWWDAKQLIKQMRTIHLPLNCLHIYLTNDA
;
A
#
# COMPACT_ATOMS: atom_id res chain seq x y z
N PHE A 1 -8.33 16.16 19.69
CA PHE A 1 -7.04 16.85 19.58
C PHE A 1 -7.14 18.15 20.36
N GLU A 2 -6.08 18.58 21.02
CA GLU A 2 -6.01 19.93 21.57
C GLU A 2 -5.77 20.91 20.41
N GLU A 3 -6.59 21.94 20.29
CA GLU A 3 -6.62 22.82 19.10
C GLU A 3 -5.33 23.66 18.94
N SER A 4 -4.61 23.90 20.03
CA SER A 4 -3.37 24.69 20.09
C SER A 4 -2.11 23.89 19.79
N THR A 5 -2.06 22.61 20.17
CA THR A 5 -0.86 21.75 20.07
C THR A 5 -1.03 20.62 19.05
N LEU A 6 -2.27 20.35 18.62
CA LEU A 6 -2.66 19.19 17.81
C LEU A 6 -2.31 17.83 18.45
N GLU A 7 -2.09 17.81 19.76
CA GLU A 7 -1.79 16.57 20.49
C GLU A 7 -3.05 15.70 20.65
N ILE A 8 -2.83 14.38 20.67
CA ILE A 8 -3.88 13.37 20.83
C ILE A 8 -4.37 13.43 22.28
N ILE A 9 -5.67 13.65 22.46
CA ILE A 9 -6.31 13.58 23.77
C ILE A 9 -6.87 12.17 23.94
N GLU A 10 -6.36 11.44 24.94
CA GLU A 10 -6.88 10.10 25.23
C GLU A 10 -8.28 10.19 25.86
N PRO A 11 -9.25 9.41 25.36
CA PRO A 11 -10.58 9.39 25.93
C PRO A 11 -10.54 8.77 27.33
N THR A 12 -11.32 9.33 28.25
CA THR A 12 -11.56 8.69 29.55
C THR A 12 -12.57 7.58 29.36
N LEU A 13 -12.20 6.34 29.68
CA LEU A 13 -13.06 5.16 29.52
C LEU A 13 -13.57 4.70 30.89
N GLY A 14 -14.85 4.31 30.96
CA GLY A 14 -15.43 3.57 32.08
C GLY A 14 -14.91 2.12 32.17
N SER A 15 -15.24 1.39 33.24
CA SER A 15 -14.71 0.02 33.44
C SER A 15 -15.11 -0.98 32.34
N ASP A 16 -16.23 -0.73 31.67
CA ASP A 16 -16.78 -1.59 30.62
C ASP A 16 -16.67 -0.98 29.21
N GLU A 17 -16.01 0.16 29.08
CA GLU A 17 -15.83 0.83 27.80
C GLU A 17 -14.55 0.38 27.11
N LYS A 18 -14.59 0.31 25.77
CA LYS A 18 -13.44 -0.02 24.95
C LYS A 18 -13.21 1.07 23.93
N LEU A 19 -11.94 1.41 23.75
CA LEU A 19 -11.53 2.29 22.68
C LEU A 19 -11.64 1.56 21.34
N HIS A 20 -12.51 2.03 20.46
CA HIS A 20 -12.54 1.61 19.07
C HIS A 20 -11.59 2.49 18.27
N VAL A 21 -10.57 1.87 17.66
CA VAL A 21 -9.64 2.54 16.74
C VAL A 21 -9.98 2.08 15.32
N PRO A 22 -10.55 2.94 14.47
CA PRO A 22 -10.77 2.59 13.08
C PRO A 22 -9.42 2.50 12.35
N VAL A 23 -9.27 1.46 11.54
CA VAL A 23 -8.11 1.23 10.67
C VAL A 23 -8.62 1.26 9.25
N PHE A 24 -8.11 2.19 8.44
CA PHE A 24 -8.53 2.34 7.05
C PHE A 24 -7.48 1.70 6.15
N GLN A 25 -7.94 0.84 5.25
CA GLN A 25 -7.09 0.23 4.22
C GLN A 25 -7.41 0.87 2.87
N ASP A 26 -6.37 1.10 2.07
CA ASP A 26 -6.50 1.57 0.70
C ASP A 26 -5.47 0.88 -0.20
N GLU A 27 -5.77 0.88 -1.49
CA GLU A 27 -4.98 0.20 -2.53
C GLU A 27 -4.62 1.19 -3.63
N CYS A 28 -3.33 1.21 -3.99
CA CYS A 28 -2.85 1.99 -5.10
C CYS A 28 -2.03 1.12 -6.06
N CYS A 29 -2.24 1.31 -7.36
CA CYS A 29 -1.42 0.71 -8.42
C CYS A 29 -0.52 1.77 -9.04
N PHE A 30 0.78 1.55 -9.00
CA PHE A 30 1.77 2.36 -9.70
C PHE A 30 2.28 1.61 -10.93
N ARG A 31 2.27 2.23 -12.12
CA ARG A 31 2.97 1.63 -13.26
C ARG A 31 4.34 2.27 -13.49
N LEU A 32 5.24 1.47 -14.04
CA LEU A 32 6.49 1.99 -14.58
C LEU A 32 6.15 3.02 -15.67
N TYR A 33 6.74 4.22 -15.60
CA TYR A 33 6.53 5.37 -16.50
C TYR A 33 5.26 6.22 -16.31
N ASP A 34 4.47 6.02 -15.25
CA ASP A 34 3.36 6.95 -14.94
C ASP A 34 3.84 8.35 -14.48
N LEU A 35 5.07 8.45 -13.99
CA LEU A 35 5.62 9.64 -13.31
C LEU A 35 6.26 10.71 -14.22
N GLN A 36 6.43 10.47 -15.53
CA GLN A 36 6.93 11.55 -16.41
C GLN A 36 5.79 12.52 -16.76
N SER A 37 5.76 13.64 -16.04
CA SER A 37 4.79 14.74 -16.21
C SER A 37 5.11 15.64 -17.40
N VAL A 38 6.36 15.65 -17.87
CA VAL A 38 6.83 16.49 -18.98
C VAL A 38 7.54 15.65 -20.01
N ILE A 39 7.10 15.77 -21.26
CA ILE A 39 7.72 15.16 -22.44
C ILE A 39 8.05 16.29 -23.40
N LEU A 40 9.32 16.44 -23.76
CA LEU A 40 9.72 17.35 -24.84
C LEU A 40 9.44 16.63 -26.17
N THR A 41 8.51 17.16 -26.95
CA THR A 41 8.15 16.65 -28.28
C THR A 41 8.21 17.77 -29.31
N LYS A 42 8.30 17.43 -30.59
CA LYS A 42 8.24 18.41 -31.67
C LYS A 42 6.80 18.86 -31.87
N ASP A 43 6.62 20.09 -32.36
CA ASP A 43 5.30 20.63 -32.63
C ASP A 43 4.56 19.76 -33.67
N GLY A 44 3.33 19.35 -33.34
CA GLY A 44 2.52 18.44 -34.16
C GLY A 44 2.76 16.93 -33.97
N GLU A 45 3.71 16.51 -33.12
CA GLU A 45 3.90 15.09 -32.79
C GLU A 45 3.14 14.72 -31.50
N MET A 46 2.36 13.63 -31.54
CA MET A 46 1.84 13.02 -30.31
C MET A 46 2.90 12.08 -29.75
N PRO A 47 3.43 12.32 -28.53
CA PRO A 47 4.37 11.41 -27.92
C PRO A 47 3.66 10.10 -27.55
N LEU A 48 3.95 9.03 -28.30
CA LEU A 48 3.52 7.70 -27.93
C LEU A 48 4.37 7.23 -26.76
N ARG A 49 3.77 7.16 -25.56
CA ARG A 49 4.45 6.56 -24.42
C ARG A 49 4.71 5.09 -24.73
N LYS A 50 5.94 4.63 -24.52
CA LYS A 50 6.18 3.18 -24.50
C LYS A 50 5.24 2.60 -23.46
N LYS A 51 4.42 1.62 -23.87
CA LYS A 51 3.75 0.75 -22.91
C LYS A 51 4.87 0.24 -21.99
N GLY A 52 4.70 0.38 -20.67
CA GLY A 52 5.70 -0.11 -19.72
C GLY A 52 5.97 -1.61 -19.95
N ASN A 53 6.95 -2.18 -19.25
CA ASN A 53 7.34 -3.60 -19.39
C ASN A 53 6.26 -4.60 -18.92
N GLY A 54 4.98 -4.24 -18.96
CA GLY A 54 3.87 -5.00 -18.42
C GLY A 54 3.77 -4.94 -16.89
N ARG A 55 4.71 -4.28 -16.19
CA ARG A 55 4.83 -4.36 -14.72
C ARG A 55 4.13 -3.18 -14.02
N SER A 56 3.41 -3.47 -12.95
CA SER A 56 2.75 -2.47 -12.10
C SER A 56 2.94 -2.83 -10.63
N THR A 57 3.40 -1.92 -9.78
CA THR A 57 3.46 -2.17 -8.34
C THR A 57 2.09 -1.93 -7.73
N HIS A 58 1.47 -2.95 -7.10
CA HIS A 58 0.40 -2.69 -6.14
C HIS A 58 1.02 -2.26 -4.84
N VAL A 59 0.33 -1.40 -4.13
CA VAL A 59 0.60 -1.15 -2.72
C VAL A 59 -0.75 -1.22 -2.04
N SER A 60 -0.89 -2.17 -1.12
CA SER A 60 -2.00 -2.17 -0.17
C SER A 60 -1.41 -1.72 1.17
N ASP A 61 -1.86 -0.58 1.63
CA ASP A 61 -1.39 -0.05 2.91
C ASP A 61 -2.58 0.28 3.80
N VAL A 62 -2.32 0.43 5.09
CA VAL A 62 -3.32 0.96 6.00
C VAL A 62 -2.83 2.23 6.64
N ILE A 63 -3.79 3.05 7.02
CA ILE A 63 -3.57 4.26 7.79
C ILE A 63 -4.48 4.27 8.99
N VAL A 64 -3.92 4.69 10.12
CA VAL A 64 -4.66 4.96 11.35
C VAL A 64 -4.56 6.45 11.60
N GLU A 65 -5.70 7.12 11.74
CA GLU A 65 -5.77 8.58 11.89
C GLU A 65 -4.85 9.09 13.02
N ARG A 66 -4.76 8.35 14.13
CA ARG A 66 -3.96 8.74 15.30
C ARG A 66 -2.46 8.63 15.08
N THR A 67 -1.99 7.64 14.33
CA THR A 67 -0.55 7.32 14.22
C THR A 67 0.00 7.52 12.81
N GLY A 68 -0.86 7.79 11.83
CA GLY A 68 -0.53 7.76 10.41
C GLY A 68 -0.25 6.34 9.94
N HIS A 69 0.74 6.22 9.05
CA HIS A 69 1.29 4.94 8.61
C HIS A 69 2.03 4.25 9.75
N PHE A 70 2.00 2.92 9.76
CA PHE A 70 2.75 2.16 10.73
C PHE A 70 4.25 2.27 10.48
N LYS A 71 5.00 2.64 11.53
CA LYS A 71 6.46 2.58 11.51
C LYS A 71 6.89 1.14 11.74
N LEU A 72 7.38 0.52 10.68
CA LEU A 72 7.91 -0.83 10.71
C LEU A 72 9.35 -0.86 11.25
N SER A 73 9.63 -1.81 12.15
CA SER A 73 11.01 -2.20 12.49
C SER A 73 11.66 -2.93 11.31
N PRO A 74 13.01 -2.98 11.24
CA PRO A 74 13.72 -3.67 10.16
C PRO A 74 13.27 -5.12 9.94
N GLU A 75 13.03 -5.87 11.02
CA GLU A 75 12.53 -7.25 10.95
C GLU A 75 11.13 -7.32 10.31
N GLN A 76 10.29 -6.30 10.53
CA GLN A 76 8.95 -6.24 9.94
C GLN A 76 8.99 -5.84 8.46
N ILE A 77 9.98 -5.04 8.06
CA ILE A 77 10.24 -4.72 6.65
C ILE A 77 10.69 -5.97 5.90
N GLU A 78 11.59 -6.76 6.50
CA GLU A 78 12.04 -8.04 5.91
C GLU A 78 10.92 -9.08 5.82
N ALA A 79 9.93 -9.00 6.70
CA ALA A 79 8.76 -9.87 6.66
C ALA A 79 7.77 -9.52 5.53
N GLN A 80 7.90 -8.37 4.87
CA GLN A 80 7.02 -8.00 3.75
C GLN A 80 7.08 -9.04 2.63
N GLN A 81 5.91 -9.42 2.13
CA GLN A 81 5.78 -10.43 1.09
C GLN A 81 5.45 -9.78 -0.24
N ILE A 82 6.33 -9.99 -1.21
CA ILE A 82 6.08 -9.67 -2.61
C ILE A 82 5.40 -10.88 -3.24
N ILE A 83 4.22 -10.65 -3.84
CA ILE A 83 3.49 -11.66 -4.62
C ILE A 83 3.73 -11.38 -6.09
N TYR A 84 4.03 -12.41 -6.89
CA TYR A 84 4.19 -12.27 -8.33
C TYR A 84 3.01 -12.92 -9.05
N PRO A 85 1.96 -12.16 -9.40
CA PRO A 85 0.79 -12.72 -10.06
C PRO A 85 0.99 -12.90 -11.57
N GLY A 86 0.40 -13.95 -12.14
CA GLY A 86 0.45 -14.22 -13.57
C GLY A 86 0.24 -15.68 -13.97
N LYS A 87 0.15 -15.93 -15.28
CA LYS A 87 0.09 -17.29 -15.85
C LYS A 87 1.43 -17.99 -15.57
N ASN A 88 1.40 -19.04 -14.74
CA ASN A 88 2.56 -19.76 -14.15
C ASN A 88 3.24 -19.10 -12.94
N ALA A 89 2.56 -18.18 -12.24
CA ALA A 89 3.06 -17.58 -11.01
C ALA A 89 2.05 -17.74 -9.85
N ASP A 90 2.06 -16.88 -8.84
CA ASP A 90 1.33 -17.04 -7.56
C ASP A 90 -0.21 -16.93 -7.64
N GLY A 91 -0.77 -17.01 -8.85
CA GLY A 91 -2.18 -16.75 -9.12
C GLY A 91 -2.50 -15.25 -9.11
N TRP A 92 -3.78 -14.89 -9.11
CA TRP A 92 -4.20 -13.50 -8.92
C TRP A 92 -4.22 -13.16 -7.44
N TRP A 93 -4.01 -11.88 -7.13
CA TRP A 93 -4.13 -11.38 -5.78
C TRP A 93 -5.57 -11.51 -5.26
N ASP A 94 -5.74 -11.92 -3.99
CA ASP A 94 -7.04 -11.88 -3.31
C ASP A 94 -6.95 -11.42 -1.84
N ALA A 95 -8.10 -11.01 -1.28
CA ALA A 95 -8.19 -10.57 0.11
C ALA A 95 -7.82 -11.67 1.13
N LYS A 96 -7.88 -12.95 0.77
CA LYS A 96 -7.49 -14.05 1.68
C LYS A 96 -5.97 -14.10 1.83
N GLN A 97 -5.22 -13.85 0.76
CA GLN A 97 -3.77 -13.72 0.79
C GLN A 97 -3.35 -12.54 1.68
N LEU A 98 -4.03 -11.39 1.56
CA LEU A 98 -3.84 -10.24 2.45
C LEU A 98 -4.07 -10.62 3.92
N ILE A 99 -5.22 -11.21 4.25
CA ILE A 99 -5.54 -11.63 5.63
C ILE A 99 -4.50 -12.63 6.17
N LYS A 100 -4.02 -13.55 5.33
CA LYS A 100 -2.98 -14.52 5.73
C LYS A 100 -1.67 -13.83 6.10
N GLN A 101 -1.25 -12.83 5.33
CA GLN A 101 -0.06 -12.04 5.61
C GLN A 101 -0.19 -11.29 6.94
N MET A 102 -1.32 -10.60 7.13
CA MET A 102 -1.62 -9.85 8.35
C MET A 102 -1.65 -10.72 9.62
N ARG A 103 -1.99 -12.01 9.49
CA ARG A 103 -2.02 -12.95 10.62
C ARG A 103 -0.68 -13.60 10.91
N THR A 104 0.11 -13.86 9.87
CA THR A 104 1.37 -14.61 9.96
C THR A 104 2.49 -13.71 10.49
N ILE A 105 2.53 -12.50 9.97
CA ILE A 105 3.44 -11.47 10.40
C ILE A 105 2.70 -10.75 11.53
N HIS A 106 3.07 -10.98 12.79
CA HIS A 106 2.51 -10.31 13.98
C HIS A 106 2.80 -8.79 14.01
N LEU A 107 2.90 -8.13 12.85
CA LEU A 107 3.48 -6.82 12.65
C LEU A 107 2.50 -5.98 11.83
N PRO A 108 2.48 -4.65 12.05
CA PRO A 108 1.38 -3.82 11.63
C PRO A 108 1.45 -3.49 10.14
N LEU A 109 0.57 -4.13 9.37
CA LEU A 109 -0.14 -3.56 8.23
C LEU A 109 0.60 -2.70 7.17
N ASN A 110 1.78 -3.08 6.65
CA ASN A 110 2.19 -2.64 5.30
C ASN A 110 2.35 -3.86 4.39
N CYS A 111 1.53 -3.95 3.34
CA CYS A 111 1.60 -5.01 2.33
C CYS A 111 2.03 -4.41 1.00
N LEU A 112 3.34 -4.30 0.77
CA LEU A 112 3.87 -3.91 -0.55
C LEU A 112 3.73 -5.10 -1.51
N HIS A 113 2.80 -5.00 -2.47
CA HIS A 113 2.49 -6.08 -3.42
C HIS A 113 2.93 -5.71 -4.83
N ILE A 114 4.18 -5.99 -5.20
CA ILE A 114 4.68 -5.62 -6.54
C ILE A 114 4.07 -6.54 -7.62
N TYR A 115 3.13 -6.08 -8.47
CA TYR A 115 2.73 -6.88 -9.65
C TYR A 115 3.85 -6.88 -10.70
N LEU A 116 4.33 -8.08 -11.02
CA LEU A 116 5.08 -8.32 -12.24
C LEU A 116 4.20 -9.05 -13.25
N THR A 117 3.23 -8.36 -13.86
CA THR A 117 2.47 -8.99 -14.94
C THR A 117 3.33 -9.02 -16.22
N ASN A 118 3.56 -10.23 -16.75
CA ASN A 118 4.03 -10.39 -18.12
C ASN A 118 2.80 -10.32 -19.02
N ASP A 119 2.56 -9.16 -19.64
CA ASP A 119 1.70 -9.11 -20.82
C ASP A 119 2.45 -9.85 -21.94
N ALA A 120 1.91 -11.00 -22.34
CA ALA A 120 2.31 -11.73 -23.55
C ALA A 120 1.97 -10.92 -24.82
#